data_AF-B7QZM2-F1
#
_entry.id   AF-B7QZM2-F1
#
_cell.length_a   1.000
_cell.length_b   1.000
_cell.length_c   1.000
_cell.angle_alpha   90.00
_cell.angle_beta   90.00
_cell.angle_gamma   90.00
#
_symmetry.space_group_name_H-M   'P 1'
#
loop_
_entity.id
_entity.type
_entity.pdbx_description
1 polymer ?
#
loop_
_entity_poly.entity_id
_entity_poly.type
_entity_poly.pdbx_seq_one_letter_code
_entity_poly.pdbx_strand_id
1 'polypeptide(L)'
;MSVPGEVLDELEKRIKRLQAVIEIAESVPSPEVRPVPKPPSSFSVYLWMSAAWFIGGLLIIYFLRSRYGGTLSNAPTGVSLAVYAILALGVVVLLVAYYLSRRREEGEVFDIDERARAARRLLKEFYLPLKEAFKWGDEEAIRALADRLLEDPLLARAMEILREGDPKLCAYALYLYVSRESVGEDEIKEALERLDNKPLRRLLSALLEGQRI
;
A
#
# COMPACT_ATOMS: atom_id res chain seq x y z
N MET A 1 30.31 5.28 -22.16
CA MET A 1 29.47 6.44 -22.52
C MET A 1 28.86 6.99 -21.24
N SER A 2 28.90 8.30 -20.98
CA SER A 2 28.38 8.87 -19.73
C SER A 2 26.85 8.84 -19.70
N VAL A 3 26.27 8.47 -18.57
CA VAL A 3 24.81 8.56 -18.35
C VAL A 3 24.36 10.01 -18.52
N PRO A 4 23.30 10.30 -19.29
CA PRO A 4 22.80 11.66 -19.48
C PRO A 4 22.46 12.32 -18.14
N GLY A 5 22.84 13.59 -17.97
CA GLY A 5 22.58 14.34 -16.74
C GLY A 5 21.10 14.36 -16.34
N GLU A 6 20.20 14.35 -17.32
CA GLU A 6 18.75 14.29 -17.08
C GLU A 6 18.27 13.02 -16.35
N VAL A 7 18.95 11.88 -16.55
CA VAL A 7 18.63 10.63 -15.87
C VAL A 7 19.04 10.72 -14.40
N LEU A 8 20.22 11.30 -14.15
CA LEU A 8 20.72 11.54 -12.79
C LEU A 8 19.82 12.53 -12.04
N ASP A 9 19.34 13.58 -12.70
CA ASP A 9 18.42 14.56 -12.12
C ASP A 9 17.07 13.93 -11.73
N GLU A 10 16.51 13.08 -12.59
CA GLU A 10 15.25 12.40 -12.29
C GLU A 10 15.42 11.38 -11.15
N LEU A 11 16.57 10.72 -11.10
CA LEU A 11 16.94 9.82 -10.01
C LEU A 11 17.10 10.60 -8.68
N GLU A 12 17.72 11.78 -8.70
CA GLU A 12 17.83 12.64 -7.52
C GLU A 12 16.48 13.15 -7.02
N LYS A 13 15.58 13.56 -7.91
CA LYS A 13 14.20 13.92 -7.53
C LYS A 13 13.51 12.75 -6.85
N ARG A 14 13.74 11.52 -7.32
CA ARG A 14 13.11 10.34 -6.74
C ARG A 14 13.68 9.99 -5.36
N ILE A 15 15.01 10.09 -5.20
CA ILE A 15 15.67 9.96 -3.90
C ILE A 15 15.09 10.95 -2.89
N LYS A 16 14.97 12.23 -3.26
CA LYS A 16 14.39 13.28 -2.39
C LYS A 16 12.95 12.95 -1.97
N ARG A 17 12.14 12.40 -2.88
CA ARG A 17 10.76 11.97 -2.55
C ARG A 17 10.74 10.82 -1.55
N LEU A 18 11.62 9.83 -1.71
CA LEU A 18 11.71 8.72 -0.77
C LEU A 18 12.24 9.16 0.60
N GLN A 19 13.17 10.11 0.63
CA GLN A 19 13.62 10.74 1.87
C GLN A 19 12.46 11.47 2.57
N ALA A 20 11.64 12.22 1.82
CA ALA A 20 10.46 12.87 2.39
C ALA A 20 9.46 11.87 2.99
N VAL A 21 9.28 10.68 2.38
CA VAL A 21 8.44 9.62 2.97
C VAL A 21 8.98 9.15 4.33
N ILE A 22 10.30 9.05 4.46
CA ILE A 22 10.97 8.67 5.71
C ILE A 22 10.82 9.78 6.75
N GLU A 23 11.08 11.03 6.37
CA GLU A 23 10.96 12.20 7.26
C GLU A 23 9.52 12.37 7.76
N ILE A 24 8.53 12.18 6.90
CA ILE A 24 7.11 12.21 7.30
C ILE A 24 6.86 11.13 8.35
N ALA A 25 7.32 9.90 8.13
CA ALA A 25 7.14 8.81 9.09
C ALA A 25 7.87 9.06 10.42
N GLU A 26 9.05 9.68 10.40
CA GLU A 26 9.81 10.05 11.60
C GLU A 26 9.20 11.23 12.36
N SER A 27 8.55 12.16 11.64
CA SER A 27 7.84 13.29 12.24
C SER A 27 6.53 12.89 12.93
N VAL A 28 5.99 11.71 12.60
CA VAL A 28 4.90 11.09 13.35
C VAL A 28 5.51 10.49 14.63
N PRO A 29 5.05 10.89 15.83
CA PRO A 29 5.62 10.39 17.08
C PRO A 29 5.65 8.86 17.12
N SER A 30 6.79 8.31 17.53
CA SER A 30 7.08 6.88 17.49
C SER A 30 6.05 6.05 18.26
N PRO A 31 5.78 4.81 17.80
CA PRO A 31 4.92 3.84 18.46
C PRO A 31 5.32 3.41 19.88
N GLU A 32 6.35 3.97 20.51
CA GLU A 32 6.78 3.51 21.84
C GLU A 32 5.81 3.90 22.98
N VAL A 33 4.75 4.66 22.65
CA VAL A 33 3.53 4.85 23.47
C VAL A 33 2.35 4.00 22.95
N ARG A 34 2.53 3.16 21.94
CA ARG A 34 1.48 2.27 21.41
C ARG A 34 1.40 1.00 22.26
N PRO A 35 0.21 0.64 22.78
CA PRO A 35 0.02 -0.65 23.41
C PRO A 35 0.32 -1.74 22.37
N VAL A 36 1.10 -2.74 22.81
CA VAL A 36 1.35 -4.04 22.14
C VAL A 36 0.14 -4.43 21.27
N PRO A 37 0.32 -4.91 20.02
CA PRO A 37 -0.79 -5.32 19.17
C PRO A 37 -1.68 -6.26 19.97
N LYS A 38 -2.86 -5.78 20.34
CA LYS A 38 -3.83 -6.63 21.04
C LYS A 38 -4.13 -7.78 20.08
N PRO A 39 -4.08 -9.05 20.55
CA PRO A 39 -4.43 -10.20 19.73
C PRO A 39 -5.78 -9.94 19.05
N PRO A 40 -6.04 -10.50 17.85
CA PRO A 40 -7.20 -10.17 17.02
C PRO A 40 -8.41 -10.10 17.90
N SER A 41 -8.84 -8.87 18.19
CA SER A 41 -9.66 -8.66 19.36
C SER A 41 -10.95 -9.43 19.12
N SER A 42 -11.35 -10.21 20.12
CA SER A 42 -12.67 -10.87 20.16
C SER A 42 -13.82 -9.88 19.96
N PHE A 43 -13.53 -8.58 19.87
CA PHE A 43 -14.38 -7.46 19.53
C PHE A 43 -15.20 -7.67 18.25
N SER A 44 -14.65 -8.31 17.20
CA SER A 44 -15.48 -8.65 16.02
C SER A 44 -16.56 -9.66 16.40
N VAL A 45 -16.23 -10.65 17.22
CA VAL A 45 -17.19 -11.63 17.76
C VAL A 45 -18.20 -10.94 18.67
N TYR A 46 -17.81 -10.00 19.54
CA TYR A 46 -18.74 -9.24 20.37
C TYR A 46 -19.65 -8.29 19.57
N LEU A 47 -19.17 -7.71 18.48
CA LEU A 47 -19.98 -6.89 17.57
C LEU A 47 -21.03 -7.75 16.84
N TRP A 48 -20.62 -8.90 16.31
CA TRP A 48 -21.55 -9.86 15.69
C TRP A 48 -22.51 -10.47 16.70
N MET A 49 -22.06 -10.77 17.92
CA MET A 49 -22.89 -11.31 19.00
C MET A 49 -23.92 -10.29 19.48
N SER A 50 -23.53 -9.02 19.62
CA SER A 50 -24.45 -7.95 19.99
C SER A 50 -25.47 -7.66 18.89
N ALA A 51 -25.05 -7.62 17.62
CA ALA A 51 -25.97 -7.52 16.49
C ALA A 51 -26.95 -8.72 16.45
N ALA A 52 -26.46 -9.94 16.64
CA ALA A 52 -27.29 -11.14 16.72
C ALA A 52 -28.25 -11.10 17.92
N TRP A 53 -27.83 -10.55 19.07
CA TRP A 53 -28.67 -10.39 20.24
C TRP A 53 -29.79 -9.37 20.02
N PHE A 54 -29.51 -8.24 19.37
CA PHE A 54 -30.52 -7.24 19.02
C PHE A 54 -31.52 -7.76 17.98
N ILE A 55 -31.05 -8.43 16.93
CA ILE A 55 -31.90 -9.02 15.90
C ILE A 55 -32.73 -10.17 16.49
N GLY A 56 -32.11 -11.04 17.29
CA GLY A 56 -32.77 -12.14 17.99
C GLY A 56 -33.83 -11.64 18.97
N GLY A 57 -33.52 -10.60 19.75
CA GLY A 57 -34.47 -9.94 20.66
C GLY A 57 -35.68 -9.35 19.92
N LEU A 58 -35.45 -8.70 18.77
CA LEU A 58 -36.52 -8.19 17.92
C LEU A 58 -37.41 -9.30 17.36
N LEU A 59 -36.82 -10.41 16.91
CA LEU A 59 -37.56 -11.57 16.41
C LEU A 59 -38.40 -12.25 17.49
N ILE A 60 -37.87 -12.36 18.72
CA ILE A 60 -38.60 -12.90 19.87
C ILE A 60 -39.79 -12.01 20.21
N ILE A 61 -39.61 -10.68 20.25
CA ILE A 61 -40.71 -9.73 20.52
C ILE A 61 -41.77 -9.80 19.41
N TYR A 62 -41.34 -9.89 18.14
CA TYR A 62 -42.25 -10.07 17.01
C TYR A 62 -43.04 -11.37 17.11
N PHE A 63 -42.37 -12.48 17.44
CA PHE A 63 -43.00 -13.79 17.61
C PHE A 63 -43.98 -13.82 18.78
N LEU A 64 -43.62 -13.25 19.92
CA LEU A 64 -44.52 -13.11 21.07
C LEU A 64 -45.76 -12.28 20.70
N ARG A 65 -45.60 -11.18 19.94
CA ARG A 65 -46.73 -10.36 19.49
C ARG A 65 -47.59 -11.07 18.45
N SER A 66 -47.02 -11.88 17.57
CA SER A 66 -47.77 -12.69 16.60
C SER A 66 -48.56 -13.81 17.29
N ARG A 67 -47.98 -14.46 18.31
CA ARG A 67 -48.60 -15.56 19.05
C ARG A 67 -49.62 -15.09 20.11
N TYR A 68 -49.36 -13.96 20.77
CA TYR A 68 -50.14 -13.42 21.89
C TYR A 68 -50.80 -12.05 21.60
N GLY A 69 -50.93 -11.69 20.32
CA GLY A 69 -51.47 -10.40 19.88
C GLY A 69 -52.91 -10.12 20.30
N GLY A 70 -53.68 -11.16 20.70
CA GLY A 70 -55.03 -11.01 21.25
C GLY A 70 -55.08 -10.67 22.75
N THR A 71 -54.00 -10.89 23.51
CA THR A 71 -53.96 -10.67 24.97
C THR A 71 -53.12 -9.47 25.38
N LEU A 72 -52.21 -8.98 24.51
CA LEU A 72 -51.34 -7.84 24.80
C LEU A 72 -51.90 -6.46 24.38
N SER A 73 -53.12 -6.39 23.83
CA SER A 73 -53.76 -5.12 23.47
C SER A 73 -54.04 -4.18 24.66
N ASN A 74 -53.92 -4.68 25.90
CA ASN A 74 -54.11 -3.92 27.13
C ASN A 74 -52.80 -3.53 27.84
N ALA A 75 -51.63 -3.79 27.26
CA ALA A 75 -50.37 -3.31 27.83
C ALA A 75 -50.24 -1.78 27.58
N PRO A 76 -49.95 -0.94 28.60
CA PRO A 76 -49.98 0.52 28.50
C PRO A 76 -48.85 1.12 27.65
N THR A 77 -47.96 0.30 27.11
CA THR A 77 -46.84 0.74 26.30
C THR A 77 -47.27 0.82 24.83
N GLY A 78 -48.00 1.88 24.48
CA GLY A 78 -48.42 2.25 23.12
C GLY A 78 -47.25 2.64 22.20
N VAL A 79 -46.09 2.01 22.35
CA VAL A 79 -44.91 2.29 21.56
C VAL A 79 -44.99 1.46 20.28
N SER A 80 -45.13 2.12 19.14
CA SER A 80 -45.26 1.46 17.84
C SER A 80 -44.00 0.67 17.51
N LEU A 81 -44.15 -0.47 16.83
CA LEU A 81 -43.03 -1.32 16.38
C LEU A 81 -41.99 -0.52 15.57
N ALA A 82 -42.44 0.53 14.90
CA ALA A 82 -41.59 1.47 14.17
C ALA A 82 -40.55 2.14 15.08
N VAL A 83 -40.90 2.51 16.33
CA VAL A 83 -39.96 3.14 17.26
C VAL A 83 -38.83 2.17 17.65
N TYR A 84 -39.17 0.90 17.89
CA TYR A 84 -38.17 -0.13 18.18
C TYR A 84 -37.27 -0.42 16.97
N ALA A 85 -37.83 -0.44 15.76
CA ALA A 85 -37.06 -0.61 14.53
C ALA A 85 -36.11 0.57 14.28
N ILE A 86 -36.55 1.80 14.51
CA ILE A 86 -35.72 3.01 14.37
C ILE A 86 -34.59 3.01 15.42
N LEU A 87 -34.88 2.63 16.67
CA LEU A 87 -33.85 2.52 17.71
C LEU A 87 -32.81 1.44 17.37
N ALA A 88 -33.26 0.26 16.93
CA ALA A 88 -32.36 -0.81 16.52
C ALA A 88 -31.49 -0.40 15.33
N LEU A 89 -32.08 0.25 14.32
CA LEU A 89 -31.34 0.78 13.17
C LEU A 89 -30.32 1.84 13.60
N GLY A 90 -30.69 2.75 14.50
CA GLY A 90 -29.78 3.77 15.05
C GLY A 90 -28.57 3.16 15.76
N VAL A 91 -28.77 2.11 16.56
CA VAL A 91 -27.68 1.40 17.24
C VAL A 91 -26.77 0.68 16.23
N VAL A 92 -27.35 0.02 15.22
CA VAL A 92 -26.56 -0.66 14.17
C VAL A 92 -25.72 0.35 13.37
N VAL A 93 -26.31 1.49 12.96
CA VAL A 93 -25.60 2.54 12.24
C VAL A 93 -24.47 3.13 13.09
N LEU A 94 -24.70 3.37 14.38
CA LEU A 94 -23.68 3.87 15.31
C LEU A 94 -22.51 2.89 15.44
N LEU A 95 -22.79 1.59 15.59
CA LEU A 95 -21.77 0.54 15.67
C LEU A 95 -20.95 0.43 14.39
N VAL A 96 -21.60 0.52 13.22
CA VAL A 96 -20.92 0.50 11.91
C VAL A 96 -20.06 1.74 11.73
N ALA A 97 -20.57 2.94 12.05
CA ALA A 97 -19.82 4.19 11.96
C ALA A 97 -18.59 4.19 12.88
N TYR A 98 -18.74 3.70 14.12
CA TYR A 98 -17.64 3.57 15.06
C TYR A 98 -16.57 2.57 14.58
N TYR A 99 -16.99 1.42 14.04
CA TYR A 99 -16.08 0.43 13.48
C TYR A 99 -15.28 0.98 12.29
N LEU A 100 -15.95 1.71 11.38
CA LEU A 100 -15.31 2.34 10.23
C LEU A 100 -14.31 3.43 10.66
N SER A 101 -14.63 4.24 11.66
CA SER A 101 -13.74 5.29 12.17
C SER A 101 -12.43 4.71 12.72
N ARG A 102 -12.52 3.61 13.50
CA ARG A 102 -11.35 3.01 14.15
C ARG A 102 -10.43 2.26 13.20
N ARG A 103 -11.01 1.59 12.18
CA ARG A 103 -10.23 0.90 11.15
C ARG A 103 -9.37 1.85 10.32
N ARG A 104 -9.80 3.11 10.19
CA ARG A 104 -9.08 4.15 9.47
C ARG A 104 -7.81 4.58 10.21
N GLU A 105 -7.91 4.76 11.53
CA GLU A 105 -6.77 5.15 12.37
C GLU A 105 -5.70 4.06 12.48
N GLU A 106 -6.08 2.79 12.64
CA GLU A 106 -5.11 1.68 12.75
C GLU A 106 -4.46 1.31 11.40
N GLY A 107 -5.19 1.47 10.29
CA GLY A 107 -4.71 1.18 8.94
C GLY A 107 -3.78 2.25 8.37
N GLU A 108 -4.06 3.53 8.59
CA GLU A 108 -3.24 4.64 8.07
C GLU A 108 -1.87 4.70 8.75
N VAL A 109 -1.78 4.37 10.04
CA VAL A 109 -0.53 4.44 10.82
C VAL A 109 0.41 3.25 10.52
N PHE A 110 -0.11 2.03 10.36
CA PHE A 110 0.71 0.85 10.04
C PHE A 110 1.29 0.94 8.62
N ASP A 111 0.54 1.53 7.68
CA ASP A 111 0.97 1.72 6.30
C ASP A 111 2.14 2.73 6.19
N ILE A 112 2.16 3.79 7.01
CA ILE A 112 3.27 4.77 7.01
C ILE A 112 4.58 4.13 7.49
N ASP A 113 4.55 3.33 8.57
CA ASP A 113 5.73 2.67 9.12
C ASP A 113 6.28 1.57 8.17
N GLU A 114 5.41 0.84 7.47
CA GLU A 114 5.80 -0.14 6.44
C GLU A 114 6.41 0.56 5.21
N ARG A 115 5.79 1.65 4.74
CA ARG A 115 6.30 2.44 3.61
C ARG A 115 7.63 3.12 3.92
N ALA A 116 7.84 3.60 5.14
CA ALA A 116 9.12 4.19 5.55
C ALA A 116 10.25 3.15 5.58
N ARG A 117 9.97 1.94 6.10
CA ARG A 117 10.94 0.83 6.08
C ARG A 117 11.27 0.40 4.65
N ALA A 118 10.26 0.29 3.79
CA ALA A 118 10.46 0.02 2.37
C ALA A 118 11.31 1.13 1.70
N ALA A 119 11.03 2.40 1.99
CA ALA A 119 11.76 3.54 1.42
C ALA A 119 13.23 3.55 1.83
N ARG A 120 13.54 3.30 3.12
CA ARG A 120 14.93 3.19 3.60
C ARG A 120 15.68 2.08 2.90
N ARG A 121 15.06 0.90 2.77
CA ARG A 121 15.65 -0.25 2.08
C ARG A 121 15.95 0.09 0.62
N LEU A 122 14.95 0.59 -0.10
CA LEU A 122 15.06 0.89 -1.52
C LEU A 122 16.07 2.02 -1.81
N LEU A 123 16.16 3.02 -0.92
CA LEU A 123 17.19 4.05 -1.01
C LEU A 123 18.60 3.48 -0.85
N LYS A 124 18.82 2.70 0.22
CA LYS A 124 20.15 2.19 0.59
C LYS A 124 20.64 1.11 -0.37
N GLU A 125 19.75 0.22 -0.79
CA GLU A 125 20.13 -1.00 -1.51
C GLU A 125 19.98 -0.85 -3.03
N PHE A 126 19.16 0.08 -3.52
CA PHE A 126 18.92 0.29 -4.95
C PHE A 126 19.32 1.69 -5.43
N TYR A 127 18.63 2.74 -5.02
CA TYR A 127 18.79 4.06 -5.65
C TYR A 127 20.14 4.74 -5.40
N LEU A 128 20.70 4.65 -4.18
CA LEU A 128 22.02 5.23 -3.89
C LEU A 128 23.14 4.48 -4.63
N PRO A 129 23.22 3.13 -4.55
CA PRO A 129 24.17 2.37 -5.35
C PRO A 129 24.01 2.61 -6.86
N LEU A 130 22.77 2.71 -7.36
CA LEU A 130 22.50 2.96 -8.78
C LEU A 130 23.02 4.34 -9.22
N LYS A 131 22.83 5.37 -8.39
CA LYS A 131 23.37 6.70 -8.64
C LYS A 131 24.89 6.69 -8.73
N GLU A 132 25.55 5.99 -7.82
CA GLU A 132 27.00 5.86 -7.81
C GLU A 132 27.50 5.11 -9.05
N ALA A 133 26.88 3.97 -9.36
CA ALA A 133 27.22 3.17 -10.53
C ALA A 133 27.08 3.97 -11.84
N PHE A 134 26.02 4.77 -11.98
CA PHE A 134 25.83 5.66 -13.13
C PHE A 134 26.85 6.80 -13.21
N LYS A 135 27.31 7.34 -12.07
CA LYS A 135 28.33 8.40 -12.04
C LYS A 135 29.70 7.88 -12.46
N TRP A 136 30.07 6.69 -11.99
CA TRP A 136 31.36 6.07 -12.27
C TRP A 136 31.36 5.27 -13.58
N GLY A 137 30.19 5.03 -14.17
CA GLY A 137 30.06 4.19 -15.37
C GLY A 137 30.38 2.73 -15.09
N ASP A 138 30.13 2.26 -13.87
CA ASP A 138 30.43 0.90 -13.43
C ASP A 138 29.33 -0.05 -13.87
N GLU A 139 29.51 -0.67 -15.03
CA GLU A 139 28.55 -1.59 -15.63
C GLU A 139 28.40 -2.90 -14.81
N GLU A 140 29.45 -3.32 -14.09
CA GLU A 140 29.38 -4.48 -13.19
C GLU A 140 28.49 -4.18 -11.98
N ALA A 141 28.62 -2.99 -11.40
CA ALA A 141 27.75 -2.56 -10.31
C ALA A 141 26.28 -2.44 -10.74
N ILE A 142 26.02 -1.96 -11.96
CA ILE A 142 24.65 -1.90 -12.51
C ILE A 142 24.08 -3.31 -12.69
N ARG A 143 24.87 -4.25 -13.22
CA ARG A 143 24.47 -5.65 -13.37
C ARG A 143 24.17 -6.30 -12.01
N ALA A 144 25.04 -6.09 -11.02
CA ALA A 144 24.84 -6.59 -9.67
C ALA A 144 23.56 -6.04 -9.01
N LEU A 145 23.15 -4.81 -9.33
CA LEU A 145 21.87 -4.26 -8.85
C LEU A 145 20.66 -4.90 -9.54
N ALA A 146 20.78 -5.22 -10.83
CA ALA A 146 19.75 -5.97 -11.55
C ALA A 146 19.61 -7.39 -10.98
N ASP A 147 20.72 -8.09 -10.74
CA ASP A 147 20.72 -9.42 -10.11
C ASP A 147 20.04 -9.37 -8.73
N ARG A 148 20.40 -8.39 -7.88
CA ARG A 148 19.78 -8.22 -6.55
C ARG A 148 18.29 -7.96 -6.60
N LEU A 149 17.79 -7.19 -7.58
CA LEU A 149 16.35 -6.97 -7.74
C LEU A 149 15.58 -8.26 -8.01
N LEU A 150 16.22 -9.24 -8.66
CA LEU A 150 15.61 -10.54 -8.96
C LEU A 150 15.77 -11.54 -7.81
N GLU A 151 16.90 -11.50 -7.11
CA GLU A 151 17.25 -12.45 -6.05
C GLU A 151 16.68 -12.09 -4.68
N ASP A 152 16.61 -10.80 -4.33
CA ASP A 152 16.15 -10.36 -3.01
C ASP A 152 14.64 -10.07 -3.00
N PRO A 153 13.80 -10.96 -2.43
CA PRO A 153 12.36 -10.75 -2.37
C PRO A 153 11.98 -9.56 -1.48
N LEU A 154 12.83 -9.17 -0.53
CA LEU A 154 12.56 -8.03 0.34
C LEU A 154 12.75 -6.70 -0.40
N LEU A 155 13.70 -6.65 -1.34
CA LEU A 155 13.92 -5.49 -2.19
C LEU A 155 12.80 -5.36 -3.24
N ALA A 156 12.44 -6.48 -3.88
CA ALA A 156 11.30 -6.55 -4.81
C ALA A 156 10.00 -6.08 -4.14
N ARG A 157 9.71 -6.60 -2.94
CA ARG A 157 8.54 -6.19 -2.14
C ARG A 157 8.59 -4.71 -1.75
N ALA A 158 9.77 -4.15 -1.44
CA ALA A 158 9.89 -2.73 -1.14
C ALA A 158 9.51 -1.85 -2.34
N MET A 159 9.85 -2.28 -3.56
CA MET A 159 9.49 -1.60 -4.80
C MET A 159 7.98 -1.64 -5.06
N GLU A 160 7.34 -2.78 -4.78
CA GLU A 160 5.88 -2.94 -4.88
C GLU A 160 5.11 -2.08 -3.87
N ILE A 161 5.52 -2.08 -2.59
CA ILE A 161 4.89 -1.29 -1.51
C ILE A 161 4.90 0.21 -1.87
N LEU A 162 6.00 0.68 -2.45
CA LEU A 162 6.17 2.08 -2.83
C LEU A 162 5.62 2.42 -4.22
N ARG A 163 5.15 1.41 -4.97
CA ARG A 163 4.69 1.52 -6.36
C ARG A 163 5.73 2.18 -7.26
N GLU A 164 6.97 1.72 -7.15
CA GLU A 164 8.12 2.22 -7.93
C GLU A 164 8.28 1.49 -9.28
N GLY A 165 7.34 0.62 -9.64
CA GLY A 165 7.35 -0.21 -10.84
C GLY A 165 7.51 -1.69 -10.52
N ASP A 166 7.46 -2.53 -11.56
CA ASP A 166 7.72 -3.96 -11.44
C ASP A 166 9.24 -4.21 -11.28
N PRO A 167 9.70 -4.89 -10.21
CA PRO A 167 11.10 -5.23 -9.98
C PRO A 167 11.76 -5.94 -11.16
N LYS A 168 11.03 -6.85 -11.81
CA LYS A 168 11.57 -7.65 -12.93
C LYS A 168 11.79 -6.79 -14.16
N LEU A 169 10.85 -5.91 -14.47
CA LEU A 169 10.99 -4.97 -15.58
C LEU A 169 12.10 -3.94 -15.30
N CYS A 170 12.25 -3.51 -14.05
CA CYS A 170 13.35 -2.64 -13.66
C CYS A 170 14.72 -3.33 -13.81
N ALA A 171 14.84 -4.59 -13.37
CA ALA A 171 16.05 -5.38 -13.56
C ALA A 171 16.35 -5.59 -15.05
N TYR A 172 15.33 -5.93 -15.84
CA TYR A 172 15.46 -6.08 -17.29
C TYR A 172 15.94 -4.79 -17.97
N ALA A 173 15.39 -3.64 -17.60
CA ALA A 173 15.83 -2.35 -18.11
C ALA A 173 17.31 -2.06 -17.80
N LEU A 174 17.79 -2.46 -16.62
CA LEU A 174 19.21 -2.34 -16.27
C LEU A 174 20.09 -3.31 -17.08
N TYR A 175 19.65 -4.55 -17.31
CA TYR A 175 20.38 -5.47 -18.19
C TYR A 175 20.45 -4.98 -19.63
N LEU A 176 19.36 -4.40 -20.17
CA LEU A 176 19.34 -3.80 -21.50
C LEU A 176 20.34 -2.64 -21.57
N TYR A 177 20.44 -1.84 -20.51
CA TYR A 177 21.42 -0.76 -20.46
C TYR A 177 22.87 -1.27 -20.48
N VAL A 178 23.17 -2.31 -19.70
CA VAL A 178 24.51 -2.92 -19.67
C VAL A 178 24.83 -3.68 -20.97
N SER A 179 23.83 -4.31 -21.59
CA SER A 179 23.99 -5.15 -22.78
C SER A 179 23.66 -4.39 -24.07
N ARG A 180 23.74 -3.05 -24.05
CA ARG A 180 23.30 -2.16 -25.14
C ARG A 180 23.97 -2.41 -26.51
N GLU A 181 25.13 -3.06 -26.54
CA GLU A 181 25.86 -3.37 -27.78
C GLU A 181 25.30 -4.60 -28.50
N SER A 182 24.62 -5.49 -27.78
CA SER A 182 24.09 -6.76 -28.30
C SER A 182 22.57 -6.77 -28.47
N VAL A 183 21.89 -5.71 -28.02
CA VAL A 183 20.43 -5.63 -27.93
C VAL A 183 19.87 -4.80 -29.09
N GLY A 184 18.83 -5.32 -29.76
CA GLY A 184 18.15 -4.62 -30.84
C GLY A 184 17.25 -3.48 -30.34
N GLU A 185 17.08 -2.42 -31.14
CA GLU A 185 16.23 -1.27 -30.79
C GLU A 185 14.78 -1.68 -30.43
N ASP A 186 14.27 -2.75 -31.03
CA ASP A 186 12.90 -3.20 -30.84
C ASP A 186 12.66 -3.77 -29.44
N GLU A 187 13.66 -4.43 -28.85
CA GLU A 187 13.60 -4.91 -27.46
C GLU A 187 13.57 -3.74 -26.47
N ILE A 188 14.32 -2.66 -26.77
CA ILE A 188 14.33 -1.45 -25.95
C ILE A 188 12.97 -0.73 -26.03
N LYS A 189 12.36 -0.68 -27.23
CA LYS A 189 11.01 -0.11 -27.42
C LYS A 189 9.94 -0.91 -26.67
N GLU A 190 9.97 -2.24 -26.75
CA GLU A 190 9.02 -3.10 -26.02
C GLU A 190 9.15 -2.92 -24.49
N ALA A 191 10.39 -2.84 -23.98
CA ALA A 191 10.62 -2.58 -22.57
C ALA A 191 10.09 -1.20 -22.13
N LEU A 192 10.28 -0.17 -22.95
CA LEU A 192 9.79 1.20 -22.68
C LEU A 192 8.26 1.30 -22.56
N GLU A 193 7.52 0.47 -23.31
CA GLU A 193 6.05 0.47 -23.25
C GLU A 193 5.51 -0.08 -21.92
N ARG A 194 6.22 -1.04 -21.32
CA ARG A 194 5.82 -1.71 -20.08
C ARG A 194 6.43 -1.10 -18.81
N LEU A 195 7.43 -0.24 -18.95
CA LEU A 195 8.19 0.31 -17.83
C LEU A 195 7.51 1.55 -17.22
N ASP A 196 7.05 1.41 -15.97
CA ASP A 196 6.44 2.49 -15.20
C ASP A 196 7.46 3.39 -14.49
N ASN A 197 8.68 2.88 -14.25
CA ASN A 197 9.71 3.59 -13.50
C ASN A 197 10.31 4.74 -14.33
N LYS A 198 9.99 5.99 -13.96
CA LYS A 198 10.39 7.20 -14.71
C LYS A 198 11.90 7.34 -14.94
N PRO A 199 12.78 7.20 -13.91
CA PRO A 199 14.23 7.23 -14.11
C PRO A 199 14.74 6.21 -15.14
N LEU A 200 14.32 4.95 -15.04
CA LEU A 200 14.76 3.90 -15.95
C LEU A 200 14.16 4.04 -17.35
N ARG A 201 12.93 4.56 -17.45
CA ARG A 201 12.33 4.89 -18.74
C ARG A 201 13.10 5.98 -19.47
N ARG A 202 13.57 7.01 -18.74
CA ARG A 202 14.46 8.04 -19.32
C ARG A 202 15.81 7.48 -19.73
N LEU A 203 16.35 6.54 -18.96
CA LEU A 203 17.60 5.86 -19.30
C LEU A 203 17.49 5.14 -20.66
N LEU A 204 16.45 4.32 -20.83
CA LEU A 204 16.22 3.57 -22.07
C LEU A 204 15.87 4.48 -23.26
N SER A 205 15.10 5.55 -23.06
CA SER A 205 14.82 6.50 -24.13
C SER A 205 16.08 7.21 -24.62
N ALA A 206 16.97 7.59 -23.69
CA ALA A 206 18.23 8.22 -24.05
C ALA A 206 19.18 7.27 -24.80
N LEU A 207 19.11 5.96 -24.54
CA LEU A 207 19.84 4.97 -25.33
C LEU A 207 19.35 4.92 -26.78
N LEU A 208 18.03 4.94 -27.01
CA LEU A 208 17.47 4.98 -28.37
C LEU A 208 17.80 6.26 -29.12
N GLU A 209 17.83 7.40 -28.44
CA GLU A 209 18.22 8.68 -29.04
C GLU A 209 19.72 8.71 -29.38
N GLY A 210 20.56 8.13 -28.51
CA GLY A 210 22.00 8.01 -28.73
C GLY A 210 22.41 7.00 -29.81
N GLN A 211 21.59 5.97 -30.07
CA GLN A 211 21.80 5.00 -31.15
C GLN A 211 21.40 5.53 -32.54
N ARG A 212 20.62 6.62 -32.60
CA ARG A 212 20.18 7.26 -33.86
C ARG A 212 21.17 8.28 -34.44
N ILE A 213 22.31 8.49 -33.78
CA ILE A 213 23.41 9.38 -34.22
C ILE A 213 24.59 8.51 -34.63
#